data_AF-A0A348V179-F1
#
_entry.id   AF-A0A348V179-F1
#
_cell.length_a   1.000
_cell.length_b   1.000
_cell.length_c   1.000
_cell.angle_alpha   90.00
_cell.angle_beta   90.00
_cell.angle_gamma   90.00
#
_symmetry.space_group_name_H-M   'P 1'
#
loop_
_entity.id
_entity.type
_entity.pdbx_description
1 polymer ?
#
loop_
_entity_poly.entity_id
_entity_poly.type
_entity_poly.pdbx_seq_one_letter_code
_entity_poly.pdbx_strand_id
1 'polypeptide(L)'
;MPDQAVEEILESINLHRSFDRGAPHVVINANKVLSSKVVEGLEIEAEELPDGVKARLRVRQGVKIKPPVHLCFGMLPETGIQKIILDVEIEDEAEV
;
A
#
# COMPACT_ATOMS: atom_id res chain seq x y z
N MET A 1 12.00 -11.22 -9.51
CA MET A 1 12.30 -10.66 -8.18
C MET A 1 11.24 -9.62 -7.87
N PRO A 2 10.69 -9.54 -6.64
CA PRO A 2 9.61 -8.60 -6.29
C PRO A 2 9.93 -7.14 -6.65
N ASP A 3 11.19 -6.73 -6.52
CA ASP A 3 11.65 -5.38 -6.80
C ASP A 3 11.43 -4.93 -8.26
N GLN A 4 11.61 -5.82 -9.23
CA GLN A 4 11.43 -5.49 -10.66
C GLN A 4 9.95 -5.21 -11.00
N ALA A 5 9.04 -5.97 -10.40
CA ALA A 5 7.60 -5.77 -10.60
C ALA A 5 7.10 -4.48 -9.93
N VAL A 6 7.69 -4.09 -8.79
CA VAL A 6 7.40 -2.79 -8.16
C VAL A 6 7.83 -1.64 -9.06
N GLU A 7 9.01 -1.75 -9.66
CA GLU A 7 9.55 -0.72 -10.56
C GLU A 7 8.69 -0.56 -11.82
N GLU A 8 8.30 -1.67 -12.46
CA GLU A 8 7.40 -1.65 -13.62
C GLU A 8 6.04 -0.99 -13.30
N ILE A 9 5.47 -1.25 -12.13
CA ILE A 9 4.21 -0.60 -11.71
C ILE A 9 4.42 0.90 -11.53
N LEU A 10 5.46 1.31 -10.79
CA LEU A 10 5.75 2.73 -10.53
C LEU A 10 6.08 3.51 -11.82
N GLU A 11 6.70 2.86 -12.80
CA GLU A 11 6.95 3.42 -14.12
C GLU A 11 5.64 3.59 -14.92
N SER A 12 4.76 2.59 -14.92
CA SER A 12 3.51 2.60 -15.70
C SER A 12 2.57 3.77 -15.35
N ILE A 13 2.63 4.27 -14.12
CA ILE A 13 1.80 5.39 -13.63
C ILE A 13 2.60 6.70 -13.46
N ASN A 14 3.83 6.77 -13.97
CA ASN A 14 4.76 7.91 -13.77
C ASN A 14 5.05 8.28 -12.29
N LEU A 15 4.73 7.41 -11.34
CA LEU A 15 4.90 7.68 -9.91
C LEU A 15 6.35 7.46 -9.44
N HIS A 16 7.21 6.81 -10.24
CA HIS A 16 8.64 6.63 -9.96
C HIS A 16 9.40 7.94 -9.62
N ARG A 17 8.90 9.10 -10.05
CA ARG A 17 9.53 10.41 -9.79
C ARG A 17 9.15 11.05 -8.46
N SER A 18 8.10 10.55 -7.81
CA SER A 18 7.52 11.12 -6.58
C SER A 18 7.30 10.09 -5.47
N PHE A 19 7.59 8.82 -5.74
CA PHE A 19 7.53 7.75 -4.76
C PHE A 19 8.74 7.81 -3.83
N ASP A 20 8.54 8.35 -2.63
CA ASP A 20 9.55 8.28 -1.58
C ASP A 20 9.57 6.85 -0.99
N ARG A 21 10.57 6.06 -1.38
CA ARG A 21 10.83 4.72 -0.78
C ARG A 21 11.12 4.81 0.74
N GLY A 22 11.43 6.00 1.23
CA GLY A 22 11.53 6.38 2.63
C GLY A 22 10.19 6.39 3.37
N ALA A 23 9.11 6.77 2.70
CA ALA A 23 7.78 6.92 3.29
C ALA A 23 7.08 5.57 3.53
N PRO A 24 6.15 5.51 4.51
CA PRO A 24 5.33 4.32 4.73
C PRO A 24 4.48 4.04 3.49
N HIS A 25 4.44 2.78 3.06
CA HIS A 25 3.73 2.41 1.85
C HIS A 25 3.31 0.93 1.80
N VAL A 26 2.35 0.63 0.94
CA VAL A 26 2.07 -0.73 0.46
C VAL A 26 1.92 -0.69 -1.06
N VAL A 27 2.52 -1.65 -1.75
CA VAL A 27 2.41 -1.84 -3.20
C VAL A 27 1.84 -3.23 -3.46
N ILE A 28 0.68 -3.27 -4.08
CA ILE A 28 -0.06 -4.50 -4.38
C ILE A 28 -0.27 -4.56 -5.89
N ASN A 29 0.01 -5.72 -6.49
CA ASN A 29 -0.25 -5.99 -7.89
C ASN A 29 -1.29 -7.10 -8.05
N ALA A 30 -2.43 -6.80 -8.67
CA ALA A 30 -3.57 -7.69 -8.70
C ALA A 30 -3.93 -8.20 -7.29
N ASN A 31 -3.62 -9.44 -6.95
CA ASN A 31 -3.85 -9.99 -5.62
C ASN A 31 -2.58 -10.13 -4.77
N LYS A 32 -1.41 -9.74 -5.28
CA LYS A 32 -0.13 -9.99 -4.62
C LYS A 32 0.47 -8.76 -3.98
N VAL A 33 0.93 -8.90 -2.74
CA VAL A 33 1.71 -7.84 -2.08
C VAL A 33 3.14 -7.89 -2.60
N LEU A 34 3.61 -6.80 -3.19
CA LEU A 34 4.96 -6.70 -3.74
C LEU A 34 5.94 -5.97 -2.82
N SER A 35 5.47 -4.93 -2.11
CA SER A 35 6.28 -4.17 -1.16
C SER A 35 5.41 -3.64 -0.04
N SER A 36 5.95 -3.57 1.17
CA SER A 36 5.31 -2.90 2.30
C SER A 36 6.38 -2.30 3.20
N LYS A 37 6.15 -1.06 3.65
CA LYS A 37 6.94 -0.38 4.65
C LYS A 37 6.02 0.27 5.66
N VAL A 38 6.17 -0.14 6.91
CA VAL A 38 5.47 0.45 8.04
C VAL A 38 6.42 1.31 8.87
N VAL A 39 5.86 2.26 9.60
CA VAL A 39 6.56 3.07 10.60
C VAL A 39 5.94 2.81 11.97
N GLU A 40 6.62 3.23 13.02
CA GLU A 40 6.12 3.06 14.38
C GLU A 40 4.72 3.66 14.54
N GLY A 41 3.78 2.88 15.07
CA GLY A 41 2.39 3.29 15.25
C GLY A 41 1.47 3.14 14.04
N LEU A 42 2.01 2.74 12.88
CA LEU A 42 1.26 2.35 11.70
C LEU A 42 1.28 0.83 11.52
N GLU A 43 0.12 0.21 11.56
CA GLU A 43 -0.07 -1.21 11.28
C GLU A 43 -0.68 -1.35 9.88
N ILE A 44 -0.04 -2.13 9.01
CA ILE A 44 -0.59 -2.49 7.69
C ILE A 44 -0.57 -4.00 7.59
N GLU A 45 -1.74 -4.59 7.44
CA GLU A 45 -1.93 -6.00 7.15
C GLU A 45 -2.54 -6.14 5.76
N ALA A 46 -2.02 -7.07 4.96
CA ALA A 46 -2.56 -7.36 3.64
C ALA A 46 -2.71 -8.87 3.46
N GLU A 47 -3.89 -9.26 3.00
CA GLU A 47 -4.28 -10.64 2.72
C GLU A 47 -4.62 -10.77 1.23
N GLU A 48 -3.93 -11.69 0.55
CA GLU A 48 -4.17 -12.00 -0.86
C GLU A 48 -5.49 -12.77 -1.01
N LEU A 49 -6.37 -12.30 -1.89
CA LEU A 49 -7.64 -12.97 -2.23
C LEU A 49 -7.56 -13.57 -3.65
N PRO A 50 -8.43 -14.53 -4.01
CA PRO A 50 -8.45 -15.09 -5.35
C PRO A 50 -8.67 -14.06 -6.47
N ASP A 51 -9.42 -12.99 -6.18
CA ASP A 51 -9.80 -11.95 -7.14
C ASP A 51 -9.43 -10.53 -6.67
N GLY A 52 -8.48 -10.41 -5.74
CA GLY A 52 -8.03 -9.12 -5.25
C GLY A 52 -7.28 -9.17 -3.93
N VAL A 53 -7.50 -8.19 -3.07
CA VAL A 53 -6.75 -8.03 -1.82
C VAL A 53 -7.65 -7.49 -0.73
N LYS A 54 -7.43 -7.93 0.50
CA LYS A 54 -7.95 -7.28 1.69
C LYS A 54 -6.80 -6.62 2.44
N ALA A 55 -6.90 -5.33 2.68
CA ALA A 55 -5.91 -4.56 3.42
C ALA A 55 -6.56 -3.93 4.65
N ARG A 56 -5.89 -4.03 5.80
CA ARG A 56 -6.24 -3.32 7.02
C ARG A 56 -5.11 -2.36 7.38
N LEU A 57 -5.45 -1.08 7.49
CA LEU A 57 -4.55 -0.03 7.93
C LEU A 57 -5.04 0.51 9.26
N ARG A 58 -4.17 0.52 10.26
CA ARG A 58 -4.48 1.07 11.58
C ARG A 58 -3.39 2.02 12.04
N VAL A 59 -3.80 3.21 12.45
CA VAL A 59 -2.92 4.19 13.08
C VAL A 59 -3.28 4.25 14.56
N ARG A 60 -2.31 3.89 15.40
CA ARG A 60 -2.52 3.77 16.84
C ARG A 60 -2.80 5.13 17.48
N GLN A 61 -3.49 5.09 18.62
CA GLN A 61 -3.91 6.26 19.37
C GLN A 61 -2.75 7.25 19.61
N GLY A 62 -3.00 8.53 19.35
CA GLY A 62 -2.04 9.62 19.54
C GLY A 62 -0.84 9.63 18.57
N VAL A 63 -0.76 8.69 17.62
CA VAL A 63 0.33 8.64 16.63
C VAL A 63 0.10 9.67 15.53
N LYS A 64 1.14 10.46 15.24
CA LYS A 64 1.14 11.44 14.16
C LYS A 64 2.14 11.08 13.08
N ILE A 65 1.65 10.60 11.95
CA ILE A 65 2.46 10.25 10.80
C ILE A 65 2.61 11.51 9.95
N LYS A 66 3.80 12.10 9.93
CA LYS A 66 4.08 13.30 9.14
C LYS A 66 4.19 13.06 7.63
N PRO A 67 4.87 12.01 7.14
CA PRO A 67 4.89 11.73 5.71
C PRO A 67 3.59 11.06 5.27
N PRO A 68 3.14 11.28 4.03
CA PRO A 68 1.97 10.60 3.50
C PRO A 68 2.18 9.08 3.49
N VAL A 69 1.12 8.33 3.82
CA VAL A 69 1.10 6.87 3.68
C VAL A 69 0.63 6.51 2.27
N HIS A 70 1.49 5.87 1.48
CA HIS A 70 1.18 5.55 0.08
C HIS A 70 0.54 4.16 -0.06
N LEU A 71 -0.67 4.10 -0.61
CA LEU A 71 -1.34 2.85 -0.97
C LEU A 71 -1.36 2.72 -2.50
N CYS A 72 -0.54 1.84 -3.05
CA CYS A 72 -0.43 1.62 -4.49
C CYS A 72 -1.10 0.29 -4.88
N PHE A 73 -2.19 0.35 -5.63
CA PHE A 73 -2.86 -0.80 -6.21
C PHE A 73 -2.64 -0.80 -7.72
N GLY A 74 -1.76 -1.66 -8.18
CA GLY A 74 -1.39 -1.82 -9.58
C GLY A 74 -2.03 -3.06 -10.21
N MET A 75 -2.09 -3.05 -11.54
CA MET A 75 -2.46 -4.19 -12.36
C MET A 75 -1.52 -4.27 -13.56
N LEU A 76 -0.46 -5.06 -13.43
CA LEU A 76 0.48 -5.35 -14.52
C LEU A 76 -0.17 -6.10 -15.69
N PRO A 77 -1.10 -7.06 -15.49
CA PRO A 77 -1.83 -7.64 -16.61
C PRO A 77 -2.63 -6.58 -17.37
N GLU A 78 -2.66 -6.65 -18.72
CA GLU A 78 -3.41 -5.68 -19.55
C GLU A 78 -4.91 -5.63 -19.23
N THR A 79 -5.47 -6.75 -18.76
CA THR A 79 -6.89 -6.84 -18.35
C THR A 79 -7.03 -7.69 -17.10
N GLY A 80 -7.92 -7.29 -16.19
CA GLY A 80 -8.24 -8.06 -14.99
C GLY A 80 -9.25 -7.34 -14.10
N ILE A 81 -9.69 -8.03 -13.06
CA ILE A 81 -10.48 -7.46 -11.97
C ILE A 81 -9.63 -7.55 -10.70
N GLN A 82 -9.51 -6.44 -9.97
CA GLN A 82 -8.90 -6.40 -8.66
C GLN A 82 -9.94 -5.87 -7.68
N LYS A 83 -10.49 -6.77 -6.85
CA LYS A 83 -11.37 -6.39 -5.75
C LYS A 83 -10.53 -5.92 -4.57
N ILE A 84 -10.77 -4.70 -4.11
CA ILE A 84 -10.02 -4.10 -3.01
C ILE A 84 -10.97 -3.97 -1.83
N ILE A 85 -10.69 -4.70 -0.76
CA ILE A 85 -11.37 -4.55 0.53
C ILE A 85 -10.41 -3.81 1.45
N LEU A 86 -10.61 -2.50 1.59
CA LEU A 86 -9.78 -1.64 2.43
C LEU A 86 -10.52 -1.29 3.73
N ASP A 87 -9.91 -1.66 4.86
CA ASP A 87 -10.33 -1.26 6.20
C ASP A 87 -9.32 -0.27 6.76
N VAL A 88 -9.78 0.91 7.17
CA VAL A 88 -8.93 1.98 7.67
C VAL A 88 -9.43 2.42 9.03
N GLU A 89 -8.56 2.31 10.03
CA GLU A 89 -8.81 2.68 11.41
C GLU A 89 -7.80 3.76 11.84
N ILE A 90 -8.30 4.95 12.12
CA ILE A 90 -7.50 6.04 12.72
C ILE A 90 -8.01 6.22 14.14
N GLU A 91 -7.21 5.83 15.12
CA GLU A 91 -7.61 5.85 16.53
C GLU A 91 -7.61 7.28 17.10
N ASP A 92 -8.15 7.44 18.31
CA ASP A 92 -8.28 8.75 18.96
C ASP A 92 -6.95 9.51 18.99
N GLU A 93 -7.03 10.82 18.71
CA GLU A 93 -5.88 11.74 18.66
C GLU A 93 -4.78 11.38 17.64
N ALA A 94 -5.00 10.38 16.79
CA ALA A 94 -4.08 10.02 15.70
C ALA A 94 -4.27 10.91 14.46
N GLU A 95 -3.21 11.04 13.65
CA GLU A 95 -3.16 11.90 12.47
C GLU A 95 -2.25 11.30 11.38
N VAL A 96 -2.65 11.45 10.11
CA VAL A 96 -1.93 11.00 8.90
C VAL A 96 -1.94 12.03 7.80
#